data_AF-A0A966P7H9-F1
#
_entry.id   AF-A0A966P7H9-F1
#
_cell.length_a   1.000
_cell.length_b   1.000
_cell.length_c   1.000
_cell.angle_alpha   90.00
_cell.angle_beta   90.00
_cell.angle_gamma   90.00
#
_symmetry.space_group_name_H-M   'P 1'
#
loop_
_entity.id
_entity.type
_entity.pdbx_description
1 polymer ?
#
loop_
_entity_poly.entity_id
_entity_poly.type
_entity_poly.pdbx_seq_one_letter_code
_entity_poly.pdbx_strand_id
1 'polypeptide(L)'
;MSDLIKSSAFMALGTLLSRITGLIRGLLTVAVLGTALLGDTYNVGNTTPNIIYNLLIGGALTAVFVPQIVRSFRDSDGGSAFVSKLVSLI
;
A
#
# COMPACT_ATOMS: atom_id res chain seq x y z
N MET A 1 -8.60 -18.63 -22.75
CA MET A 1 -8.04 -17.36 -23.27
C MET A 1 -8.99 -16.18 -23.02
N SER A 2 -10.29 -16.32 -23.28
CA SER A 2 -11.33 -15.30 -23.04
C SER A 2 -11.40 -14.78 -21.59
N ASP A 3 -11.23 -15.65 -20.59
CA ASP A 3 -11.39 -15.28 -19.18
C ASP A 3 -10.18 -14.49 -18.63
N LEU A 4 -8.98 -14.75 -19.16
CA LEU A 4 -7.78 -13.96 -18.88
C LEU A 4 -7.87 -12.55 -19.47
N ILE A 5 -8.42 -12.43 -20.69
CA ILE A 5 -8.64 -11.14 -21.35
C ILE A 5 -9.71 -10.35 -20.60
N LYS A 6 -10.82 -10.99 -20.20
CA LYS A 6 -11.85 -10.33 -19.36
C LYS A 6 -11.30 -9.89 -18.01
N SER A 7 -10.52 -10.73 -17.34
CA SER A 7 -9.94 -10.40 -16.02
C SER A 7 -8.91 -9.26 -16.11
N SER A 8 -8.05 -9.29 -17.14
CA SER A 8 -7.08 -8.22 -17.40
C SER A 8 -7.78 -6.90 -17.74
N ALA A 9 -8.84 -6.96 -18.56
CA ALA A 9 -9.65 -5.79 -18.90
C ALA A 9 -10.34 -5.20 -17.66
N PHE A 10 -10.85 -6.04 -16.75
CA PHE A 10 -11.48 -5.59 -15.52
C PHE A 10 -10.48 -4.89 -14.59
N MET A 11 -9.26 -5.44 -14.42
CA MET A 11 -8.21 -4.78 -13.65
C MET A 11 -7.74 -3.46 -14.28
N ALA A 12 -7.64 -3.41 -15.60
CA ALA A 12 -7.29 -2.19 -16.32
C ALA A 12 -8.35 -1.08 -16.13
N LEU A 13 -9.63 -1.44 -16.22
CA LEU A 13 -10.74 -0.53 -15.94
C LEU A 13 -10.69 -0.01 -14.50
N GLY A 14 -10.48 -0.89 -13.52
CA GLY A 14 -10.34 -0.49 -12.11
C GLY A 14 -9.18 0.47 -11.89
N THR A 15 -8.05 0.25 -12.58
CA THR A 15 -6.88 1.14 -12.52
C THR A 15 -7.19 2.50 -13.15
N LEU A 16 -7.85 2.53 -14.30
CA LEU A 16 -8.25 3.77 -14.97
C LEU A 16 -9.22 4.58 -14.11
N LEU A 17 -10.25 3.94 -13.55
CA LEU A 17 -11.18 4.59 -12.64
C LEU A 17 -10.46 5.17 -11.43
N SER A 18 -9.55 4.41 -10.82
CA SER A 18 -8.75 4.88 -9.66
C SER A 18 -7.86 6.08 -10.01
N ARG A 19 -7.30 6.12 -11.22
CA ARG A 19 -6.50 7.27 -11.69
C ARG A 19 -7.38 8.50 -11.94
N ILE A 20 -8.56 8.32 -12.54
CA ILE A 20 -9.51 9.40 -12.79
C ILE A 20 -10.04 9.98 -11.47
N THR A 21 -10.43 9.13 -10.52
CA THR A 21 -10.87 9.60 -9.19
C THR A 21 -9.75 10.30 -8.44
N GLY A 22 -8.52 9.80 -8.57
CA GLY A 22 -7.31 10.46 -8.04
C GLY A 22 -7.08 11.86 -8.65
N LEU A 23 -7.25 12.00 -9.96
CA LEU A 23 -7.16 13.29 -10.65
C LEU A 23 -8.21 14.27 -10.16
N ILE A 24 -9.47 13.82 -10.05
CA ILE A 24 -10.58 14.65 -9.53
C ILE A 24 -10.25 15.15 -8.13
N ARG A 25 -9.77 14.28 -7.24
CA ARG A 25 -9.32 14.67 -5.90
C ARG A 25 -8.24 15.76 -5.94
N GLY A 26 -7.27 15.64 -6.85
CA GLY A 26 -6.22 16.64 -7.04
C GLY A 26 -6.79 17.99 -7.48
N LEU A 27 -7.66 18.00 -8.49
CA LEU A 27 -8.32 19.21 -8.98
C LEU A 27 -9.17 19.89 -7.89
N LEU A 28 -9.92 19.12 -7.11
CA LEU A 28 -10.69 19.64 -5.98
C LEU A 28 -9.80 20.24 -4.90
N THR A 29 -8.67 19.59 -4.59
CA THR A 29 -7.71 20.11 -3.60
C THR A 29 -7.17 21.47 -4.05
N VAL A 30 -6.81 21.59 -5.33
CA VAL A 30 -6.36 22.87 -5.91
C VAL A 30 -7.49 23.91 -5.94
N ALA A 31 -8.72 23.51 -6.27
CA ALA A 31 -9.86 24.42 -6.32
C ALA A 31 -10.22 24.98 -4.93
N VAL A 32 -10.05 24.17 -3.87
CA VAL A 32 -10.42 24.55 -2.49
C VAL A 32 -9.27 25.24 -1.75
N LEU A 33 -8.04 24.73 -1.88
CA LEU A 33 -6.88 25.20 -1.10
C LEU A 33 -5.92 26.08 -1.91
N GLY A 34 -6.05 26.11 -3.24
CA GLY A 34 -5.12 26.79 -4.13
C GLY A 34 -3.79 26.04 -4.29
N THR A 35 -2.87 26.64 -5.05
CA THR A 35 -1.52 26.12 -5.32
C THR A 35 -0.42 26.76 -4.46
N ALA A 36 -0.81 27.51 -3.43
CA ALA A 36 0.10 28.23 -2.54
C ALA A 36 0.27 27.46 -1.21
N LEU A 37 0.76 28.15 -0.18
CA LEU A 37 1.12 27.59 1.13
C LEU A 37 0.10 26.62 1.74
N LEU A 38 -1.21 26.87 1.60
CA LEU A 38 -2.25 26.01 2.17
C LEU A 38 -2.33 24.64 1.46
N GLY A 39 -2.28 24.62 0.13
CA GLY A 39 -2.29 23.39 -0.65
C GLY A 39 -1.03 22.55 -0.40
N ASP A 40 0.13 23.21 -0.34
CA ASP A 40 1.41 22.53 -0.06
C ASP A 40 1.45 21.95 1.36
N THR A 41 1.04 22.72 2.36
CA THR A 41 1.00 22.26 3.75
C THR A 41 0.05 21.08 3.92
N TYR A 42 -1.12 21.12 3.28
CA TYR A 42 -2.06 20.00 3.26
C TYR A 42 -1.45 18.74 2.62
N ASN A 43 -0.79 18.90 1.45
CA ASN A 43 -0.14 17.78 0.76
C ASN A 43 0.99 17.16 1.61
N VAL A 44 1.84 17.98 2.22
CA VAL A 44 2.89 17.50 3.13
C VAL A 44 2.28 16.79 4.32
N GLY A 45 1.28 17.39 4.97
CA GLY A 45 0.59 16.78 6.12
C GLY A 45 -0.05 15.43 5.78
N ASN A 46 -0.61 15.28 4.58
CA ASN A 46 -1.24 14.05 4.14
C ASN A 46 -0.23 12.98 3.68
N THR A 47 0.92 13.36 3.13
CA THR A 47 1.90 12.40 2.59
C THR A 47 2.96 11.99 3.61
N THR A 48 3.27 12.83 4.61
CA THR A 48 4.31 12.56 5.62
C THR A 48 4.06 11.26 6.39
N PRO A 49 2.85 10.98 6.91
CA PRO A 49 2.59 9.72 7.60
C PRO A 49 2.75 8.51 6.67
N ASN A 50 2.35 8.65 5.41
CA ASN A 50 2.48 7.59 4.41
C ASN A 50 3.95 7.27 4.11
N ILE A 51 4.82 8.27 4.06
CA ILE A 51 6.26 8.07 3.90
C ILE A 51 6.81 7.24 5.06
N ILE A 52 6.48 7.64 6.30
CA ILE A 52 6.92 6.91 7.51
C ILE A 52 6.38 5.48 7.48
N TYR A 53 5.08 5.29 7.21
CA TYR A 53 4.45 3.98 7.10
C TYR A 53 5.14 3.10 6.06
N ASN A 54 5.41 3.62 4.87
CA ASN A 54 6.05 2.86 3.79
C ASN A 54 7.50 2.49 4.13
N LEU A 55 8.26 3.39 4.78
CA LEU A 55 9.62 3.09 5.24
C LEU A 55 9.63 2.03 6.34
N LEU A 56 8.68 2.10 7.28
CA LEU A 56 8.54 1.11 8.33
C LEU A 56 8.10 -0.24 7.75
N ILE A 57 6.94 -0.30 7.08
CA ILE A 57 6.35 -1.56 6.62
C ILE A 57 7.11 -2.13 5.41
N GLY A 58 7.29 -1.33 4.38
CA GLY A 58 7.95 -1.76 3.15
C GLY A 58 9.46 -1.94 3.30
N GLY A 59 10.10 -1.13 4.14
CA GLY A 59 11.54 -1.20 4.38
C GLY A 59 11.88 -2.08 5.58
N ALA A 60 11.74 -1.53 6.78
CA ALA A 60 12.29 -2.11 8.01
C ALA A 60 11.61 -3.43 8.41
N LEU A 61 10.28 -3.48 8.41
CA LEU A 61 9.52 -4.67 8.77
C LEU A 61 9.78 -5.77 7.74
N THR A 62 9.68 -5.50 6.43
CA THR A 62 9.98 -6.52 5.41
C THR A 62 11.40 -7.08 5.54
N ALA A 63 12.41 -6.24 5.80
CA ALA A 63 13.79 -6.66 5.98
C ALA A 63 14.01 -7.60 7.19
N VAL A 64 13.22 -7.47 8.24
CA VAL A 64 13.31 -8.33 9.44
C VAL A 64 12.39 -9.53 9.33
N PHE A 65 11.12 -9.32 8.96
CA PHE A 65 10.10 -10.36 8.96
C PHE A 65 10.32 -11.39 7.85
N VAL A 66 10.73 -11.01 6.64
CA VAL A 66 10.92 -11.99 5.56
C VAL A 66 11.99 -13.04 5.92
N PRO A 67 13.20 -12.67 6.38
CA PRO A 67 14.17 -13.67 6.83
C PRO A 67 13.69 -14.52 8.01
N GLN A 68 12.95 -13.94 8.96
CA GLN A 68 12.41 -14.68 10.11
C GLN A 68 11.34 -15.69 9.68
N ILE A 69 10.46 -15.31 8.77
CA ILE A 69 9.46 -16.22 8.16
C ILE A 69 10.19 -17.35 7.43
N VAL A 70 11.19 -17.04 6.59
CA VAL A 70 12.00 -18.05 5.87
C VAL A 70 12.68 -19.02 6.83
N ARG A 71 13.21 -18.51 7.96
CA ARG A 71 13.83 -19.35 8.99
C ARG A 71 12.81 -20.26 9.68
N SER A 72 11.61 -19.76 9.97
CA SER A 72 10.55 -20.52 10.64
C SER A 72 10.07 -21.72 9.82
N PHE A 73 10.16 -21.68 8.48
CA PHE A 73 9.83 -22.84 7.64
C PHE A 73 10.74 -24.06 7.85
N ARG A 74 11.88 -23.89 8.52
CA ARG A 74 12.80 -24.99 8.88
C ARG A 74 12.46 -25.63 10.22
N ASP A 75 11.53 -25.07 10.98
CA ASP A 75 11.06 -25.64 12.24
C ASP A 75 10.13 -26.83 11.97
N SER A 76 10.00 -27.72 12.96
CA SER A 76 9.24 -28.97 12.84
C SER A 76 7.75 -28.79 12.55
N ASP A 77 7.22 -27.58 12.75
CA ASP A 77 5.84 -27.17 12.49
C ASP A 77 5.66 -26.44 11.13
N GLY A 78 6.72 -26.39 10.32
CA GLY A 78 6.75 -25.71 9.03
C GLY A 78 6.51 -24.20 9.12
N GLY A 79 6.78 -23.56 10.27
CA GLY A 79 6.62 -22.12 10.48
C GLY A 79 5.19 -21.67 10.78
N SER A 80 4.24 -22.61 10.90
CA SER A 80 2.82 -22.32 11.13
C SER A 80 2.55 -21.60 12.46
N ALA A 81 3.31 -21.91 13.52
CA ALA A 81 3.16 -21.22 14.81
C ALA A 81 3.67 -19.77 14.75
N PHE A 82 4.73 -19.49 13.97
CA PHE A 82 5.24 -18.13 13.80
C PHE A 82 4.27 -17.28 12.98
N VAL A 83 3.77 -17.81 11.86
CA VAL A 83 2.78 -17.13 11.01
C VAL A 83 1.47 -16.87 11.77
N SER A 84 0.98 -17.83 12.55
CA SER A 84 -0.24 -17.65 13.36
C SER A 84 -0.07 -16.58 14.44
N LYS A 85 1.11 -16.50 15.08
CA LYS A 85 1.42 -15.43 16.04
C LYS A 85 1.52 -14.07 15.35
N LEU A 86 2.06 -14.02 14.14
CA LEU A 86 2.11 -12.79 13.33
C LEU A 86 0.71 -12.27 13.04
N VAL A 87 -0.17 -13.15 12.53
CA VAL A 87 -1.55 -12.80 12.15
C VAL A 87 -2.40 -12.44 13.37
N SER A 88 -2.13 -13.00 14.55
CA SER A 88 -2.85 -12.63 15.78
C SER A 88 -2.39 -11.30 16.40
N LEU A 89 -1.18 -10.85 16.07
CA LEU A 89 -0.58 -9.62 16.63
C LEU A 89 -0.92 -8.37 15.80
N ILE A 90 -1.27 -8.57 14.53
CA ILE A 90 -1.70 -7.54 13.58
C ILE A 90 -3.21 -7.36 13.69
#